data_AF-A0A6J4XT83-F1
#
_entry.id   AF-A0A6J4XT83-F1
#
_cell.length_a   1.000
_cell.length_b   1.000
_cell.length_c   1.000
_cell.angle_alpha   90.00
_cell.angle_beta   90.00
_cell.angle_gamma   90.00
#
_symmetry.space_group_name_H-M   'P 1'
#
loop_
_entity.id
_entity.type
_entity.pdbx_description
1 polymer ?
#
loop_
_entity_poly.entity_id
_entity_poly.type
_entity_poly.pdbx_seq_one_letter_code
_entity_poly.pdbx_strand_id
1 'polypeptide(L)'
;MAELMENDILTKVSRYNLIRNQRMIYIDVHESLAGNLAGKYVAVPNLINLIARQEFQGVGETEAEALDSCLAKIKDHGIEDLFPSTDPPESP
;
A
#
# COMPACT_ATOMS: atom_id res chain seq x y z
N MET A 1 -10.21 -26.40 9.59
CA MET A 1 -9.84 -24.99 9.88
C MET A 1 -9.04 -25.02 11.17
N ALA A 2 -7.96 -24.23 11.26
CA ALA A 2 -7.19 -24.13 12.50
C ALA A 2 -8.10 -23.65 13.64
N GLU A 3 -7.93 -24.21 14.84
CA GLU A 3 -8.65 -23.72 16.03
C GLU A 3 -8.09 -22.33 16.39
N LEU A 4 -8.98 -21.34 16.42
CA LEU A 4 -8.67 -19.98 16.87
C LEU A 4 -8.91 -19.88 18.38
N MET A 5 -8.17 -19.00 19.06
CA MET A 5 -8.37 -18.75 20.49
C MET A 5 -9.68 -17.98 20.72
N GLU A 6 -10.19 -18.07 21.96
CA GLU A 6 -11.33 -17.27 22.38
C GLU A 6 -11.02 -15.76 22.19
N ASN A 7 -11.87 -15.07 21.44
CA ASN A 7 -11.77 -13.65 21.05
C ASN A 7 -10.82 -13.31 19.88
N ASP A 8 -10.26 -14.30 19.19
CA ASP A 8 -9.55 -14.02 17.94
C ASP A 8 -10.49 -13.43 16.88
N ILE A 9 -9.99 -12.43 16.16
CA ILE A 9 -10.64 -11.87 14.98
C ILE A 9 -9.77 -12.21 13.77
N LEU A 10 -10.32 -13.03 12.87
CA LEU A 10 -9.68 -13.36 11.60
C LEU A 10 -10.42 -12.65 10.47
N THR A 11 -9.69 -11.93 9.63
CA THR A 11 -10.27 -11.23 8.48
C THR A 11 -9.53 -11.56 7.20
N LYS A 12 -10.25 -11.63 6.08
CA LYS A 12 -9.67 -11.56 4.74
C LYS A 12 -9.60 -10.10 4.34
N VAL A 13 -8.44 -9.66 3.85
CA VAL A 13 -8.24 -8.27 3.43
C VAL A 13 -8.15 -8.21 1.90
N SER A 14 -8.95 -7.34 1.30
CA SER A 14 -8.80 -6.90 -0.08
C SER A 14 -8.30 -5.46 -0.07
N ARG A 15 -7.22 -5.17 -0.81
CA ARG A 15 -6.64 -3.83 -0.88
C ARG A 15 -7.00 -3.15 -2.19
N TYR A 16 -7.52 -1.94 -2.09
CA TYR A 16 -7.73 -1.04 -3.21
C TYR A 16 -6.71 0.10 -3.16
N ASN A 17 -6.38 0.66 -4.31
CA ASN A 17 -5.52 1.82 -4.44
C ASN A 17 -6.28 2.95 -5.15
N LEU A 18 -6.33 4.12 -4.54
CA LEU A 18 -6.95 5.34 -5.05
C LEU A 18 -5.87 6.41 -5.22
N ILE A 19 -5.67 6.87 -6.47
CA ILE A 19 -4.76 7.99 -6.76
C ILE A 19 -5.54 9.31 -6.69
N ARG A 20 -5.15 10.22 -5.80
CA ARG A 20 -5.74 11.57 -5.65
C ARG A 20 -4.65 12.60 -5.45
N ASN A 21 -4.62 13.64 -6.28
CA ASN A 21 -3.61 14.71 -6.21
C ASN A 21 -2.17 14.17 -6.13
N GLN A 22 -1.86 13.15 -6.95
CA GLN A 22 -0.56 12.46 -6.99
C GLN A 22 -0.19 11.71 -5.69
N ARG A 23 -1.13 11.54 -4.76
CA ARG A 23 -0.97 10.71 -3.56
C ARG A 23 -1.78 9.42 -3.71
N MET A 24 -1.22 8.29 -3.31
CA MET A 24 -1.97 7.02 -3.21
C MET A 24 -2.62 6.90 -1.84
N ILE A 25 -3.89 6.55 -1.85
CA ILE A 25 -4.67 6.16 -0.68
C ILE A 25 -4.98 4.68 -0.85
N TYR A 26 -4.49 3.86 0.07
CA TYR A 26 -4.89 2.46 0.11
C TYR A 26 -6.18 2.33 0.90
N ILE A 27 -7.06 1.43 0.50
CA ILE A 27 -8.27 1.12 1.23
C ILE A 27 -8.27 -0.37 1.47
N ASP A 28 -8.10 -0.76 2.73
CA ASP A 28 -8.15 -2.15 3.15
C ASP A 28 -9.59 -2.48 3.52
N VAL A 29 -10.20 -3.41 2.79
CA VAL A 29 -11.53 -3.93 3.08
C VAL A 29 -11.37 -5.25 3.82
N HIS A 30 -11.68 -5.24 5.11
CA HIS A 30 -11.69 -6.40 5.98
C HIS A 30 -13.03 -7.12 5.88
N GLU A 31 -13.03 -8.38 5.48
CA GLU A 31 -14.14 -9.31 5.57
C GLU A 31 -13.97 -10.18 6.82
N SER A 32 -14.95 -10.21 7.73
CA SER A 32 -14.87 -11.09 8.91
C SER A 32 -14.99 -12.56 8.49
N LEU A 33 -13.99 -13.36 8.87
CA LEU A 33 -13.99 -14.83 8.74
C LEU A 33 -14.22 -15.52 10.10
N ALA A 34 -13.77 -14.89 11.19
CA ALA A 34 -14.03 -15.31 12.56
C ALA A 34 -13.95 -14.10 13.51
N GLY A 35 -14.67 -14.17 14.63
CA GLY A 35 -14.77 -13.07 15.59
C GLY A 35 -15.72 -11.94 15.14
N ASN A 36 -15.86 -10.92 15.98
CA ASN A 36 -16.81 -9.83 15.77
C ASN A 36 -16.11 -8.54 15.31
N LEU A 37 -16.37 -8.13 14.07
CA LEU A 37 -16.05 -6.79 13.56
C LEU A 37 -17.24 -5.83 13.73
N ALA A 38 -17.00 -4.53 13.56
CA ALA A 38 -18.05 -3.50 13.54
C ALA A 38 -19.13 -3.74 12.45
N GLY A 39 -18.83 -4.58 11.45
CA GLY A 39 -19.77 -5.07 10.44
C GLY A 39 -19.16 -6.28 9.70
N LYS A 40 -19.95 -6.93 8.82
CA LYS A 40 -19.46 -8.05 7.99
C LYS A 40 -18.24 -7.66 7.14
N TYR A 41 -18.25 -6.43 6.63
CA TYR A 41 -17.13 -5.80 5.96
C TYR A 41 -16.81 -4.46 6.63
N VAL A 42 -15.54 -4.14 6.75
CA VAL A 42 -15.05 -2.84 7.26
C VAL A 42 -13.99 -2.32 6.29
N ALA A 43 -14.24 -1.17 5.66
CA ALA A 43 -13.28 -0.51 4.80
C ALA A 43 -12.50 0.53 5.60
N VAL A 44 -11.18 0.41 5.62
CA VAL A 44 -10.26 1.28 6.36
C VAL A 44 -9.35 2.00 5.36
N PRO A 45 -9.48 3.33 5.20
CA PRO A 45 -8.55 4.09 4.39
C PRO A 45 -7.23 4.26 5.14
N ASN A 46 -6.14 3.80 4.52
CA ASN A 46 -4.77 3.92 4.99
C ASN A 46 -4.00 4.82 4.02
N LEU A 47 -3.38 5.88 4.53
CA LEU A 47 -2.42 6.65 3.73
C LEU A 47 -1.06 5.94 3.75
N ILE A 48 -0.48 5.73 2.56
CA ILE A 48 0.97 5.55 2.48
C ILE A 48 1.58 6.95 2.40
N ASN A 49 2.44 7.26 3.36
CA ASN A 49 3.04 8.60 3.46
C ASN A 49 4.13 8.85 2.43
N LEU A 50 4.75 7.80 1.88
CA LEU A 50 5.90 7.92 0.98
C LEU A 50 5.79 6.92 -0.17
N ILE A 51 5.79 7.44 -1.38
CA ILE A 51 5.73 6.68 -2.63
C ILE A 51 6.91 7.17 -3.46
N ALA A 52 7.61 6.23 -4.11
CA ALA A 52 8.70 6.60 -5.00
C ALA A 52 8.17 7.47 -6.15
N ARG A 53 8.97 8.45 -6.58
CA ARG A 53 8.59 9.34 -7.69
C ARG A 53 8.20 8.52 -8.92
N GLN A 54 7.30 9.06 -9.76
CA GLN A 54 6.75 8.34 -10.91
C GLN A 54 7.85 7.83 -11.86
N GLU A 55 8.97 8.56 -11.99
CA GLU A 55 10.12 8.15 -12.79
C GLU A 55 10.75 6.81 -12.37
N PHE A 56 10.57 6.40 -11.12
CA PHE A 56 11.09 5.16 -10.56
C PHE A 56 10.08 4.00 -10.60
N GLN A 57 8.84 4.24 -11.06
CA GLN A 57 7.80 3.21 -11.11
C GLN A 57 7.96 2.36 -12.38
N GLY A 58 7.96 1.03 -12.22
CA GLY A 58 7.95 0.09 -13.34
C GLY A 58 6.57 -0.06 -13.98
N VAL A 59 6.56 -0.34 -15.29
CA VAL A 59 5.35 -0.62 -16.08
C VAL A 59 5.59 -1.83 -16.98
N GLY A 60 4.54 -2.61 -17.25
CA GLY A 60 4.58 -3.80 -18.10
C GLY A 60 3.18 -4.35 -18.34
N GLU A 61 3.02 -5.19 -19.37
CA GLU A 61 1.73 -5.84 -19.70
C GLU A 61 1.51 -7.09 -18.82
N THR A 62 2.57 -7.58 -18.18
CA THR A 62 2.54 -8.64 -17.17
C THR A 62 3.18 -8.17 -15.86
N GLU A 63 2.89 -8.89 -14.78
CA GLU A 63 3.49 -8.64 -13.45
C GLU A 63 5.03 -8.71 -13.50
N ALA A 64 5.56 -9.73 -14.19
CA ALA A 64 7.01 -9.92 -14.32
C ALA A 64 7.67 -8.76 -15.07
N GLU A 65 7.07 -8.29 -16.15
CA GLU A 65 7.58 -7.15 -16.92
C GLU A 65 7.56 -5.84 -16.11
N ALA A 66 6.47 -5.59 -15.36
CA ALA A 66 6.37 -4.41 -14.51
C ALA A 66 7.41 -4.43 -13.38
N LEU A 67 7.68 -5.61 -12.81
CA LEU A 67 8.72 -5.81 -11.80
C LEU A 67 10.12 -5.56 -12.35
N ASP A 68 10.46 -6.18 -13.48
CA ASP A 68 11.77 -6.02 -14.14
C ASP A 68 12.01 -4.55 -14.53
N SER A 69 10.98 -3.88 -15.05
CA SER A 69 10.98 -2.46 -15.38
C SER A 69 11.23 -1.57 -14.15
N CYS A 70 10.64 -1.92 -13.00
CA CYS A 70 10.83 -1.20 -11.74
C CYS A 70 12.27 -1.36 -11.22
N LEU A 71 12.74 -2.61 -11.13
CA LEU A 71 14.08 -2.95 -10.64
C LEU A 71 15.18 -2.27 -11.47
N ALA A 72 15.02 -2.22 -12.80
CA ALA A 72 15.95 -1.53 -13.69
C ALA A 72 16.05 -0.02 -13.42
N LYS A 73 14.96 0.61 -12.97
CA LYS A 73 14.89 2.06 -12.71
C LYS A 73 15.43 2.47 -11.35
N ILE A 74 15.47 1.56 -10.37
CA ILE A 74 15.88 1.88 -8.99
C ILE A 74 17.26 1.34 -8.61
N LYS A 75 17.85 0.43 -9.41
CA LYS A 75 19.09 -0.28 -9.07
C LYS A 75 20.30 0.60 -8.74
N ASP A 76 20.35 1.81 -9.28
CA ASP A 76 21.48 2.74 -9.14
C ASP A 76 21.14 3.96 -8.26
N HIS A 77 20.02 3.92 -7.52
CA HIS A 77 19.51 5.03 -6.72
C HIS A 77 19.46 4.69 -5.22
N GLY A 78 19.87 5.64 -4.37
CA GLY A 78 19.73 5.55 -2.92
C GLY A 78 18.29 5.76 -2.47
N ILE A 79 17.96 5.39 -1.23
CA ILE A 79 16.60 5.56 -0.69
C ILE A 79 16.14 7.02 -0.73
N GLU A 80 17.07 7.94 -0.51
CA GLU A 80 16.88 9.38 -0.52
C GLU A 80 16.58 9.94 -1.93
N ASP A 81 17.00 9.24 -2.98
CA ASP A 81 16.69 9.61 -4.37
C ASP A 81 15.29 9.13 -4.77
N LEU A 82 14.89 7.95 -4.27
CA LEU A 82 13.66 7.27 -4.66
C LEU A 82 12.42 7.94 -4.07
N PHE A 83 12.48 8.33 -2.79
CA PHE A 83 11.34 8.83 -2.04
C PHE A 83 11.45 10.33 -1.76
N PRO A 84 10.34 11.09 -1.80
CA PRO A 84 10.37 12.50 -1.41
C PRO A 84 10.75 12.66 0.07
N SER A 85 11.66 13.57 0.38
CA SER A 85 12.05 13.89 1.77
C SER A 85 10.84 14.36 2.57
N THR A 86 10.72 13.89 3.82
CA THR A 86 9.61 14.23 4.73
C THR A 86 9.71 15.63 5.34
N ASP A 87 10.65 16.46 4.90
CA ASP A 87 10.81 17.79 5.47
C ASP A 87 9.55 18.62 5.19
N PRO A 88 8.88 19.14 6.25
CA PRO A 88 7.85 20.15 6.06
C PRO A 88 8.47 21.31 5.26
N PRO A 89 7.70 22.00 4.40
CA PRO A 89 8.19 23.26 3.85
C PRO A 89 8.62 24.15 5.02
N GLU A 90 9.87 24.60 5.03
CA GLU A 90 10.32 25.63 5.97
C GLU A 90 9.35 26.80 5.84
N SER A 91 8.64 27.11 6.93
CA SER A 91 7.84 28.33 7.02
C SER A 91 8.80 29.51 6.84
N PRO A 92 8.47 30.48 5.97
CA PRO A 92 9.29 31.68 5.76
C PRO A 92 9.40 32.54 7.03
#